data_AF-I7ACQ7-F1
#
_entry.id   AF-I7ACQ7-F1
#
_cell.length_a   1.000
_cell.length_b   1.000
_cell.length_c   1.000
_cell.angle_alpha   90.00
_cell.angle_beta   90.00
_cell.angle_gamma   90.00
#
_symmetry.space_group_name_H-M   'P 1'
#
loop_
_entity.id
_entity.type
_entity.pdbx_description
1 polymer ?
#
loop_
_entity_poly.entity_id
_entity_poly.type
_entity_poly.pdbx_seq_one_letter_code
_entity_poly.pdbx_strand_id
1 'polypeptide(L)'
;MDKETVKDIQRSIAMKLNRVDYTEVSLISGYSEAEDCYKKFRDNLKKISDSITWLMTYEHGGSKMKSLYSKMDMITSTSRLGHFKNYDIYELNGLVGLELSRIGLGSNVSDIGKKYSKAHMDISRYKVEMNRKLEQQIKKISELRDHSNAIDKKRKKISNIRYDLEMMKRSKDPKAPDAVSKEEEMERTFKETSKEALKEMERFIGNDGVCGVLQSVAQAHGEFSEKSSKVLGEVK
;
A
#
# COMPACT_ATOMS: atom_id res chain seq x y z
N MET A 1 33.58 -10.47 0.77
CA MET A 1 33.01 -9.58 -0.26
C MET A 1 33.37 -10.20 -1.61
N ASP A 2 32.37 -10.55 -2.41
CA ASP A 2 32.58 -11.33 -3.64
C ASP A 2 33.13 -10.44 -4.79
N LYS A 3 33.85 -11.06 -5.76
CA LYS A 3 34.47 -10.38 -6.92
C LYS A 3 33.43 -9.70 -7.82
N GLU A 4 32.22 -10.22 -7.92
CA GLU A 4 31.12 -9.66 -8.70
C GLU A 4 30.59 -8.37 -8.05
N THR A 5 30.45 -8.36 -6.73
CA THR A 5 30.09 -7.17 -5.94
C THR A 5 31.09 -6.02 -6.11
N VAL A 6 32.40 -6.32 -6.15
CA VAL A 6 33.45 -5.29 -6.37
C VAL A 6 33.37 -4.69 -7.77
N LYS A 7 33.18 -5.53 -8.80
CA LYS A 7 33.01 -5.07 -10.19
C LYS A 7 31.78 -4.17 -10.35
N ASP A 8 30.68 -4.50 -9.70
CA ASP A 8 29.46 -3.70 -9.71
C ASP A 8 29.62 -2.33 -9.06
N ILE A 9 30.40 -2.24 -7.98
CA ILE A 9 30.72 -0.96 -7.32
C ILE A 9 31.60 -0.11 -8.24
N GLN A 10 32.63 -0.69 -8.84
CA GLN A 10 33.51 0.01 -9.79
C GLN A 10 32.74 0.54 -11.00
N ARG A 11 31.80 -0.25 -11.56
CA ARG A 11 30.90 0.20 -12.64
C ARG A 11 30.02 1.38 -12.22
N SER A 12 29.39 1.30 -11.05
CA SER A 12 28.52 2.37 -10.54
C SER A 12 29.28 3.70 -10.38
N ILE A 13 30.55 3.62 -9.94
CA ILE A 13 31.44 4.78 -9.84
C ILE A 13 31.79 5.30 -11.25
N ALA A 14 32.16 4.43 -12.18
CA ALA A 14 32.50 4.81 -13.55
C ALA A 14 31.32 5.48 -14.28
N MET A 15 30.10 4.96 -14.13
CA MET A 15 28.87 5.55 -14.69
C MET A 15 28.54 6.94 -14.13
N LYS A 16 28.93 7.24 -12.89
CA LYS A 16 28.73 8.56 -12.28
C LYS A 16 29.78 9.58 -12.72
N LEU A 17 31.02 9.12 -12.91
CA LEU A 17 32.14 9.98 -13.30
C LEU A 17 32.13 10.28 -14.80
N ASN A 18 31.79 9.28 -15.63
CA ASN A 18 31.59 9.46 -17.06
C ASN A 18 30.10 9.64 -17.31
N ARG A 19 29.65 10.87 -17.57
CA ARG A 19 28.33 11.09 -18.17
C ARG A 19 28.33 10.45 -19.56
N VAL A 20 27.91 9.20 -19.63
CA VAL A 20 27.75 8.48 -20.88
C VAL A 20 26.47 8.96 -21.53
N ASP A 21 26.62 9.70 -22.64
CA ASP A 21 25.51 9.91 -23.56
C ASP A 21 25.18 8.55 -24.20
N TYR A 22 23.92 8.11 -24.15
CA TYR A 22 23.53 6.82 -24.73
C TYR A 22 23.00 7.02 -26.14
N THR A 23 23.88 6.99 -27.14
CA THR A 23 23.55 7.24 -28.55
C THR A 23 23.34 5.96 -29.34
N GLU A 24 24.02 4.88 -28.97
CA GLU A 24 24.02 3.61 -29.71
C GLU A 24 23.02 2.58 -29.15
N VAL A 25 22.68 2.69 -27.86
CA VAL A 25 21.81 1.75 -27.17
C VAL A 25 20.61 2.47 -26.54
N SER A 26 19.51 2.49 -27.26
CA SER A 26 18.23 3.00 -26.77
C SER A 26 17.50 1.97 -25.89
N LEU A 27 16.81 2.46 -24.86
CA LEU A 27 15.84 1.64 -24.13
C LEU A 27 14.66 1.30 -25.04
N ILE A 28 13.98 0.19 -24.74
CA ILE A 28 12.73 -0.14 -25.45
C ILE A 28 11.67 0.93 -25.19
N SER A 29 10.75 1.10 -26.14
CA SER A 29 9.65 2.06 -26.02
C SER A 29 8.83 1.84 -24.74
N GLY A 30 8.40 2.93 -24.10
CA GLY A 30 7.66 2.92 -22.84
C GLY A 30 8.47 2.62 -21.58
N TYR A 31 9.70 2.10 -21.68
CA TYR A 31 10.49 1.70 -20.51
C TYR A 31 10.75 2.86 -19.53
N SER A 32 11.20 4.00 -20.04
CA SER A 32 11.55 5.15 -19.18
C SER A 32 10.34 5.68 -18.42
N GLU A 33 9.19 5.78 -19.10
CA GLU A 33 7.94 6.25 -18.52
C GLU A 33 7.43 5.28 -17.45
N ALA A 34 7.43 3.98 -17.76
CA ALA A 34 7.05 2.93 -16.82
C ALA A 34 7.99 2.89 -15.61
N GLU A 35 9.30 3.05 -15.81
CA GLU A 35 10.29 3.10 -14.75
C GLU A 35 10.06 4.27 -13.79
N ASP A 36 9.82 5.47 -14.32
CA ASP A 36 9.59 6.65 -13.51
C ASP A 36 8.28 6.56 -12.72
N CYS A 37 7.23 6.03 -13.34
CA CYS A 37 5.97 5.74 -12.67
C CYS A 37 6.16 4.69 -11.56
N TYR A 38 6.85 3.59 -11.87
CA TYR A 38 7.14 2.50 -10.94
C TYR A 38 7.89 3.00 -9.70
N LYS A 39 8.96 3.78 -9.87
CA LYS A 39 9.73 4.36 -8.74
C LYS A 39 8.84 5.17 -7.82
N LYS A 40 7.99 6.04 -8.39
CA LYS A 40 7.06 6.87 -7.60
C LYS A 40 6.10 6.00 -6.78
N PHE A 41 5.52 4.95 -7.38
CA PHE A 41 4.63 4.05 -6.64
C PHE A 41 5.36 3.26 -5.55
N ARG A 42 6.53 2.68 -5.87
CA ARG A 42 7.39 1.96 -4.93
C ARG A 42 7.72 2.83 -3.71
N ASP A 43 8.19 4.06 -3.95
CA ASP A 43 8.63 4.97 -2.89
C ASP A 43 7.47 5.48 -2.01
N ASN A 44 6.23 5.38 -2.51
CA ASN A 44 5.03 5.77 -1.77
C ASN A 44 4.26 4.57 -1.17
N LEU A 45 4.70 3.32 -1.33
CA LEU A 45 4.04 2.15 -0.72
C LEU A 45 3.86 2.31 0.79
N LYS A 46 4.84 2.88 1.50
CA LYS A 46 4.73 3.15 2.93
C LYS A 46 3.59 4.11 3.26
N LYS A 47 3.45 5.20 2.50
CA LYS A 47 2.37 6.18 2.72
C LYS A 47 1.00 5.54 2.49
N ILE A 48 0.89 4.67 1.48
CA ILE A 48 -0.34 3.91 1.23
C ILE A 48 -0.67 3.00 2.42
N SER A 49 0.31 2.23 2.91
CA SER A 49 0.13 1.37 4.09
C SER A 49 -0.27 2.15 5.33
N ASP A 50 0.39 3.28 5.59
CA ASP A 50 0.09 4.15 6.74
C ASP A 50 -1.33 4.72 6.62
N SER A 51 -1.74 5.16 5.43
CA SER A 51 -3.11 5.62 5.17
C SER A 51 -4.16 4.55 5.41
N ILE A 52 -3.91 3.30 4.98
CA ILE A 52 -4.83 2.18 5.24
C ILE A 52 -4.92 1.90 6.75
N THR A 53 -3.78 1.97 7.45
CA THR A 53 -3.72 1.77 8.89
C THR A 53 -4.54 2.83 9.62
N TRP A 54 -4.48 4.09 9.19
CA TRP A 54 -5.31 5.15 9.77
C TRP A 54 -6.81 4.91 9.55
N LEU A 55 -7.22 4.43 8.37
CA LEU A 55 -8.60 4.02 8.11
C LEU A 55 -9.03 2.87 9.02
N MET A 56 -8.11 1.99 9.41
CA MET A 56 -8.39 0.88 10.30
C MET A 56 -8.53 1.26 11.77
N THR A 57 -8.01 2.43 12.20
CA THR A 57 -7.90 2.74 13.64
C THR A 57 -8.47 4.09 14.06
N TYR A 58 -9.03 4.89 13.14
CA TYR A 58 -9.53 6.23 13.47
C TYR A 58 -10.60 6.22 14.57
N GLU A 59 -11.37 5.14 14.65
CA GLU A 59 -12.48 4.92 15.57
C GLU A 59 -12.05 4.86 17.05
N HIS A 60 -10.78 4.57 17.32
CA HIS A 60 -10.24 4.49 18.67
C HIS A 60 -9.70 5.84 19.18
N GLY A 61 -9.66 6.85 18.31
CA GLY A 61 -9.22 8.21 18.63
C GLY A 61 -7.75 8.32 19.07
N GLY A 62 -7.21 9.54 18.97
CA GLY A 62 -5.90 9.86 19.54
C GLY A 62 -5.90 9.83 21.07
N SER A 63 -4.74 10.09 21.69
CA SER A 63 -4.55 10.11 23.15
C SER A 63 -5.60 10.93 23.94
N LYS A 64 -6.19 11.97 23.33
CA LYS A 64 -7.27 12.78 23.92
C LYS A 64 -8.57 12.01 24.12
N MET A 65 -8.93 11.14 23.17
CA MET A 65 -10.15 10.33 23.27
C MET A 65 -10.02 9.30 24.39
N LYS A 66 -8.85 8.64 24.47
CA LYS A 66 -8.48 7.76 25.60
C LYS A 66 -8.57 8.44 26.97
N SER A 67 -8.17 9.71 27.07
CA SER A 67 -8.31 10.50 28.29
C SER A 67 -9.77 10.81 28.64
N LEU A 68 -10.62 11.08 27.65
CA LEU A 68 -12.05 11.32 27.85
C LEU A 68 -12.75 10.05 28.34
N TYR A 69 -12.38 8.89 27.78
CA TYR A 69 -12.85 7.57 28.21
C TYR A 69 -12.47 7.24 29.65
N SER A 70 -11.22 7.52 30.06
CA SER A 70 -10.80 7.32 31.46
C SER A 70 -11.57 8.18 32.47
N LYS A 71 -12.15 9.31 32.03
CA LYS A 71 -12.95 10.20 32.89
C LYS A 71 -14.41 9.76 32.96
N MET A 72 -14.97 9.23 31.87
CA MET A 72 -16.32 8.63 31.87
C MET A 72 -16.38 7.39 32.76
N ASP A 73 -15.38 6.50 32.71
CA ASP A 73 -15.22 5.36 33.62
C ASP A 73 -15.30 5.75 35.10
N MET A 74 -14.79 6.95 35.43
CA MET A 74 -14.75 7.49 36.79
C MET A 74 -16.12 8.01 37.26
N ILE A 75 -17.00 8.38 36.34
CA ILE A 75 -18.36 8.87 36.65
C ILE A 75 -19.35 7.70 36.75
N THR A 76 -19.11 6.61 36.03
CA THR A 76 -20.00 5.42 35.99
C THR A 76 -19.71 4.38 37.06
N SER A 77 -18.77 4.62 37.99
CA SER A 77 -18.30 3.64 39.00
C SER A 77 -19.33 3.23 40.06
N THR A 78 -20.56 3.75 40.02
CA THR A 78 -21.72 3.20 40.75
C THR A 78 -22.43 2.06 40.01
N SER A 79 -22.02 1.74 38.79
CA SER A 79 -22.52 0.60 38.01
C SER A 79 -21.36 -0.33 37.64
N ARG A 80 -21.55 -1.65 37.78
CA ARG A 80 -20.56 -2.71 37.49
C ARG A 80 -20.23 -2.80 35.99
N LEU A 81 -19.60 -1.79 35.40
CA LEU A 81 -19.17 -1.75 34.00
C LEU A 81 -17.70 -1.32 33.90
N GLY A 82 -16.80 -2.06 34.55
CA GLY A 82 -15.35 -1.84 34.48
C GLY A 82 -14.71 -2.32 33.16
N HIS A 83 -15.30 -2.03 31.99
CA HIS A 83 -14.85 -2.61 30.70
C HIS A 83 -14.65 -1.59 29.57
N PHE A 84 -14.64 -0.27 29.82
CA PHE A 84 -14.56 0.71 28.72
C PHE A 84 -13.20 0.84 28.01
N LYS A 85 -12.17 0.06 28.39
CA LYS A 85 -10.81 0.25 27.88
C LYS A 85 -10.59 -0.05 26.39
N ASN A 86 -11.51 -0.73 25.70
CA ASN A 86 -11.29 -1.22 24.33
C ASN A 86 -12.41 -0.94 23.31
N TYR A 87 -13.51 -0.28 23.69
CA TYR A 87 -14.61 -0.06 22.76
C TYR A 87 -14.24 0.95 21.67
N ASP A 88 -14.67 0.70 20.44
CA ASP A 88 -14.62 1.71 19.39
C ASP A 88 -15.72 2.79 19.59
N ILE A 89 -15.57 3.94 18.93
CA ILE A 89 -16.53 5.05 19.07
C ILE A 89 -17.99 4.66 18.78
N TYR A 90 -18.22 3.70 17.86
CA TYR A 90 -19.55 3.24 17.53
C TYR A 90 -20.12 2.34 18.63
N GLU A 91 -19.34 1.40 19.18
CA GLU A 91 -19.79 0.60 20.33
C GLU A 91 -20.17 1.48 21.52
N LEU A 92 -19.37 2.52 21.80
CA LEU A 92 -19.66 3.49 22.86
C LEU A 92 -20.98 4.22 22.64
N ASN A 93 -21.22 4.74 21.43
CA ASN A 93 -22.50 5.35 21.09
C ASN A 93 -23.65 4.33 21.22
N GLY A 94 -23.40 3.07 20.87
CA GLY A 94 -24.34 1.96 21.09
C GLY A 94 -24.73 1.80 22.56
N LEU A 95 -23.75 1.87 23.48
CA LEU A 95 -23.98 1.78 24.91
C LEU A 95 -24.79 2.98 25.45
N VAL A 96 -24.50 4.20 24.98
CA VAL A 96 -25.28 5.40 25.34
C VAL A 96 -26.75 5.23 24.95
N GLY A 97 -27.06 4.75 23.74
CA GLY A 97 -28.44 4.48 23.32
C GLY A 97 -29.14 3.45 24.22
N LEU A 98 -28.41 2.42 24.64
CA LEU A 98 -28.93 1.39 25.52
C LEU A 98 -29.23 1.95 26.92
N GLU A 99 -28.37 2.80 27.45
CA GLU A 99 -28.59 3.48 28.72
C GLU A 99 -29.83 4.38 28.65
N LEU A 100 -29.93 5.23 27.63
CA LEU A 100 -31.09 6.10 27.41
C LEU A 100 -32.39 5.30 27.29
N SER A 101 -32.35 4.11 26.68
CA SER A 101 -33.54 3.26 26.56
C SER A 101 -34.11 2.76 27.89
N ARG A 102 -33.30 2.81 28.96
CA ARG A 102 -33.60 2.27 30.30
C ARG A 102 -34.01 3.34 31.31
N ILE A 103 -33.96 4.63 30.95
CA ILE A 103 -34.24 5.76 31.87
C ILE A 103 -35.73 5.84 32.30
N GLY A 104 -36.61 5.00 31.74
CA GLY A 104 -38.01 4.92 32.17
C GLY A 104 -38.89 6.07 31.66
N LEU A 105 -38.42 6.81 30.66
CA LEU A 105 -39.26 7.73 29.88
C LEU A 105 -40.19 6.91 28.96
N GLY A 106 -41.33 7.51 28.56
CA GLY A 106 -42.40 6.82 27.82
C GLY A 106 -41.93 5.96 26.64
N SER A 107 -42.73 4.95 26.25
CA SER A 107 -42.37 3.86 25.33
C SER A 107 -41.59 4.30 24.08
N ASN A 108 -41.96 5.42 23.46
CA ASN A 108 -41.31 5.96 22.27
C ASN A 108 -39.83 6.30 22.48
N VAL A 109 -39.47 6.84 23.65
CA VAL A 109 -38.07 7.20 23.98
C VAL A 109 -37.24 5.94 24.20
N SER A 110 -37.82 4.93 24.87
CA SER A 110 -37.16 3.64 25.04
C SER A 110 -36.87 2.96 23.71
N ASP A 111 -37.82 3.00 22.78
CA ASP A 111 -37.69 2.37 21.47
C ASP A 111 -36.68 3.09 20.56
N ILE A 112 -36.64 4.43 20.58
CA ILE A 112 -35.61 5.20 19.88
C ILE A 112 -34.22 4.88 20.44
N GLY A 113 -34.08 4.81 21.77
CA GLY A 113 -32.82 4.43 22.42
C GLY A 113 -32.33 3.05 21.99
N LYS A 114 -33.22 2.05 21.93
CA LYS A 114 -32.89 0.69 21.44
C LYS A 114 -32.47 0.70 19.96
N LYS A 115 -33.19 1.43 19.10
CA LYS A 115 -32.85 1.55 17.67
C LYS A 115 -31.49 2.21 17.48
N TYR A 116 -31.23 3.32 18.19
CA TYR A 116 -29.94 4.00 18.17
C TYR A 116 -28.80 3.10 18.64
N SER A 117 -29.03 2.36 19.73
CA SER A 117 -28.08 1.39 20.27
C SER A 117 -27.73 0.32 19.24
N LYS A 118 -28.75 -0.32 18.66
CA LYS A 118 -28.59 -1.36 17.64
C LYS A 118 -27.85 -0.84 16.43
N ALA A 119 -28.23 0.31 15.89
CA ALA A 119 -27.59 0.88 14.70
C ALA A 119 -26.08 1.08 14.91
N HIS A 120 -25.68 1.63 16.06
CA HIS A 120 -24.27 1.89 16.34
C HIS A 120 -23.46 0.61 16.65
N MET A 121 -24.06 -0.38 17.32
CA MET A 121 -23.45 -1.71 17.47
C MET A 121 -23.28 -2.40 16.11
N ASP A 122 -24.25 -2.25 15.21
CA ASP A 122 -24.17 -2.80 13.85
C ASP A 122 -23.06 -2.12 13.04
N ILE A 123 -22.90 -0.79 13.15
CA ILE A 123 -21.80 -0.04 12.51
C ILE A 123 -20.43 -0.51 13.01
N SER A 124 -20.26 -0.73 14.32
CA SER A 124 -19.02 -1.29 14.85
C SER A 124 -18.69 -2.64 14.21
N ARG A 125 -19.66 -3.55 14.09
CA ARG A 125 -19.43 -4.84 13.40
C ARG A 125 -19.04 -4.65 11.93
N TYR A 126 -19.69 -3.74 11.21
CA TYR A 126 -19.31 -3.43 9.83
C TYR A 126 -17.90 -2.81 9.74
N LYS A 127 -17.47 -2.07 10.77
CA LYS A 127 -16.11 -1.55 10.84
C LYS A 127 -15.09 -2.68 11.00
N VAL A 128 -15.38 -3.68 11.83
CA VAL A 128 -14.54 -4.90 11.95
C VAL A 128 -14.43 -5.64 10.63
N GLU A 129 -15.54 -5.77 9.88
CA GLU A 129 -15.52 -6.37 8.53
C GLU A 129 -14.64 -5.57 7.56
N MET A 130 -14.77 -4.24 7.54
CA MET A 130 -13.93 -3.36 6.74
C MET A 130 -12.45 -3.53 7.10
N ASN A 131 -12.13 -3.52 8.40
CA ASN A 131 -10.76 -3.66 8.90
C ASN A 131 -10.13 -4.98 8.45
N ARG A 132 -10.89 -6.08 8.45
CA ARG A 132 -10.40 -7.37 7.92
C ARG A 132 -10.05 -7.31 6.44
N LYS A 133 -10.85 -6.61 5.61
CA LYS A 133 -10.55 -6.41 4.18
C LYS A 133 -9.30 -5.52 4.00
N LEU A 134 -9.18 -4.46 4.79
CA LEU A 134 -8.01 -3.57 4.76
C LEU A 134 -6.72 -4.26 5.21
N GLU A 135 -6.78 -5.17 6.18
CA GLU A 135 -5.63 -5.97 6.61
C GLU A 135 -5.08 -6.85 5.48
N GLN A 136 -5.96 -7.42 4.64
CA GLN A 136 -5.54 -8.17 3.45
C GLN A 136 -4.78 -7.26 2.46
N GLN A 137 -5.19 -6.01 2.33
CA GLN A 137 -4.51 -5.04 1.47
C GLN A 137 -3.14 -4.63 2.03
N ILE A 138 -2.99 -4.52 3.34
CA ILE A 138 -1.67 -4.31 3.98
C ILE A 138 -0.73 -5.48 3.67
N LYS A 139 -1.22 -6.72 3.74
CA LYS A 139 -0.42 -7.91 3.37
C LYS A 139 0.02 -7.85 1.91
N LYS A 140 -0.89 -7.50 1.00
CA LYS A 140 -0.57 -7.30 -0.43
C LYS A 140 0.47 -6.18 -0.65
N ILE A 141 0.42 -5.08 0.11
CA ILE A 141 1.46 -4.04 0.05
C ILE A 141 2.82 -4.58 0.49
N SER A 142 2.88 -5.43 1.52
CA SER A 142 4.12 -6.07 1.94
C SER A 142 4.69 -6.96 0.83
N GLU A 143 3.85 -7.77 0.19
CA GLU A 143 4.25 -8.61 -0.95
C GLU A 143 4.77 -7.76 -2.13
N LEU A 144 4.10 -6.65 -2.45
CA LEU A 144 4.54 -5.71 -3.47
C LEU A 144 5.91 -5.10 -3.11
N ARG A 145 6.13 -4.72 -1.85
CA ARG A 145 7.42 -4.21 -1.39
C ARG A 145 8.53 -5.26 -1.61
N ASP A 146 8.26 -6.52 -1.29
CA ASP A 146 9.26 -7.57 -1.47
C ASP A 146 9.52 -7.85 -2.96
N HIS A 147 8.47 -7.83 -3.79
CA HIS A 147 8.57 -7.96 -5.24
C HIS A 147 9.35 -6.80 -5.89
N SER A 148 9.23 -5.58 -5.36
CA SER A 148 9.95 -4.40 -5.86
C SER A 148 11.47 -4.58 -5.85
N ASN A 149 12.01 -5.34 -4.89
CA ASN A 149 13.43 -5.66 -4.84
C ASN A 149 13.89 -6.49 -6.05
N ALA A 150 13.04 -7.39 -6.56
CA ALA A 150 13.35 -8.20 -7.73
C ALA A 150 13.35 -7.33 -9.00
N ILE A 151 12.36 -6.45 -9.13
CA ILE A 151 12.29 -5.47 -10.23
C ILE A 151 13.52 -4.56 -10.22
N ASP A 152 13.92 -4.04 -9.06
CA ASP A 152 15.09 -3.17 -8.94
C ASP A 152 16.41 -3.87 -9.30
N LYS A 153 16.56 -5.16 -8.98
CA LYS A 153 17.70 -5.97 -9.45
C LYS A 153 17.72 -6.06 -10.98
N LYS A 154 16.58 -6.32 -11.62
CA LYS A 154 16.49 -6.37 -13.10
C LYS A 154 16.81 -5.02 -13.73
N ARG A 155 16.29 -3.92 -13.16
CA ARG A 155 16.58 -2.55 -13.61
C ARG A 155 18.07 -2.22 -13.52
N LYS A 156 18.73 -2.61 -12.42
CA LYS A 156 20.19 -2.46 -12.28
C LYS A 156 20.94 -3.27 -13.35
N LYS A 157 20.53 -4.53 -13.59
CA LYS A 157 21.11 -5.38 -14.65
C LYS A 157 20.97 -4.73 -16.03
N ILE A 158 19.81 -4.19 -16.35
CA ILE A 158 19.56 -3.48 -17.62
C ILE A 158 20.49 -2.28 -17.76
N SER A 159 20.61 -1.46 -16.71
CA SER A 159 21.51 -0.30 -16.70
C SER A 159 22.97 -0.69 -16.96
N ASN A 160 23.45 -1.76 -16.30
CA ASN A 160 24.80 -2.29 -16.49
C ASN A 160 25.02 -2.80 -17.92
N ILE A 161 24.09 -3.62 -18.46
CA ILE A 161 24.21 -4.15 -19.81
C ILE A 161 24.17 -3.02 -20.85
N ARG A 162 23.29 -2.02 -20.64
CA ARG A 162 23.20 -0.86 -21.52
C ARG A 162 24.51 -0.10 -21.59
N TYR A 163 25.15 0.14 -20.44
CA TYR A 163 26.46 0.78 -20.37
C TYR A 163 27.53 -0.03 -21.09
N ASP A 164 27.63 -1.34 -20.82
CA ASP A 164 28.65 -2.19 -21.43
C ASP A 164 28.46 -2.26 -22.97
N LEU A 165 27.22 -2.38 -23.45
CA LEU A 165 26.90 -2.35 -24.89
C LEU A 165 27.25 -1.00 -25.54
N GLU A 166 26.94 0.12 -24.87
CA GLU A 166 27.25 1.46 -25.38
C GLU A 166 28.77 1.62 -25.56
N MET A 167 29.56 1.19 -24.58
CA MET A 167 31.02 1.23 -24.65
C MET A 167 31.58 0.32 -25.76
N MET A 168 31.01 -0.87 -25.94
CA MET A 168 31.40 -1.79 -27.02
C MET A 168 31.08 -1.25 -28.41
N LYS A 169 29.94 -0.58 -28.58
CA LYS A 169 29.53 0.03 -29.85
C LYS A 169 30.32 1.28 -30.21
N ARG A 170 30.71 2.07 -29.21
CA ARG A 170 31.56 3.26 -29.39
C ARG A 170 33.03 2.95 -29.65
N SER A 171 33.48 1.73 -29.31
CA SER A 171 34.85 1.32 -29.60
C SER A 171 35.10 1.33 -31.12
N LYS A 172 36.15 2.03 -31.54
CA LYS A 172 36.58 2.10 -32.95
C LYS A 172 37.52 0.96 -33.34
N ASP A 173 37.82 0.07 -32.41
CA ASP A 173 38.76 -1.03 -32.64
C ASP A 173 38.11 -2.13 -33.51
N PRO A 174 38.86 -2.74 -34.44
CA PRO A 174 38.39 -3.90 -35.19
C PRO A 174 37.99 -5.03 -34.23
N LYS A 175 36.74 -5.47 -34.30
CA LYS A 175 36.21 -6.52 -33.44
C LYS A 175 36.59 -7.89 -33.97
N ALA A 176 37.16 -8.74 -33.11
CA ALA A 176 37.33 -10.17 -33.42
C ALA A 176 35.95 -10.85 -33.54
N PRO A 177 35.81 -11.96 -34.30
CA PRO A 177 34.53 -12.67 -34.46
C PRO A 177 33.86 -13.05 -33.13
N ASP A 178 34.64 -13.48 -32.12
CA ASP A 178 34.13 -13.81 -30.79
C ASP A 178 33.55 -12.58 -30.05
N ALA A 179 34.09 -11.40 -30.31
CA ALA A 179 33.60 -10.15 -29.73
C ALA A 179 32.26 -9.73 -30.36
N VAL A 180 32.07 -10.00 -31.65
CA VAL A 180 30.79 -9.75 -32.36
C VAL A 180 29.69 -10.67 -31.84
N SER A 181 29.97 -11.98 -31.73
CA SER A 181 29.03 -12.97 -31.17
C SER A 181 28.58 -12.62 -29.75
N LYS A 182 29.53 -12.19 -28.91
CA LYS A 182 29.25 -11.75 -27.54
C LYS A 182 28.38 -10.48 -27.48
N GLU A 183 28.61 -9.53 -28.37
CA GLU A 183 27.81 -8.31 -28.46
C GLU A 183 26.36 -8.62 -28.85
N GLU A 184 26.15 -9.50 -29.84
CA GLU A 184 24.81 -9.95 -30.25
C GLU A 184 24.07 -10.67 -29.10
N GLU A 185 24.77 -11.52 -28.35
CA GLU A 185 24.20 -12.19 -27.17
C GLU A 185 23.79 -11.18 -26.08
N MET A 186 24.64 -10.17 -25.84
CA MET A 186 24.35 -9.10 -24.89
C MET A 186 23.18 -8.23 -25.35
N GLU A 187 23.06 -7.92 -26.64
CA GLU A 187 21.89 -7.21 -27.19
C GLU A 187 20.59 -7.99 -27.00
N ARG A 188 20.61 -9.31 -27.28
CA ARG A 188 19.45 -10.16 -27.06
C ARG A 188 19.05 -10.16 -25.59
N THR A 189 20.03 -10.38 -24.70
CA THR A 189 19.83 -10.37 -23.25
C THR A 189 19.29 -9.02 -22.76
N PHE A 190 19.80 -7.90 -23.29
CA PHE A 190 19.32 -6.56 -22.98
C PHE A 190 17.86 -6.39 -23.38
N LYS A 191 17.50 -6.75 -24.61
CA LYS A 191 16.12 -6.63 -25.13
C LYS A 191 15.14 -7.49 -24.34
N GLU A 192 15.49 -8.74 -24.06
CA GLU A 192 14.65 -9.67 -23.29
C GLU A 192 14.45 -9.20 -21.85
N THR A 193 15.56 -8.89 -21.15
CA THR A 193 15.50 -8.40 -19.77
C THR A 193 14.71 -7.09 -19.68
N SER A 194 14.89 -6.18 -20.65
CA SER A 194 14.14 -4.92 -20.70
C SER A 194 12.64 -5.12 -20.87
N LYS A 195 12.22 -6.04 -21.76
CA LYS A 195 10.81 -6.38 -21.96
C LYS A 195 10.19 -7.00 -20.72
N GLU A 196 10.92 -7.90 -20.07
CA GLU A 196 10.46 -8.54 -18.84
C GLU A 196 10.30 -7.53 -17.70
N ALA A 197 11.31 -6.68 -17.49
CA ALA A 197 11.24 -5.64 -16.46
C ALA A 197 10.13 -4.62 -16.73
N LEU A 198 9.91 -4.23 -17.99
CA LEU A 198 8.79 -3.36 -18.37
C LEU A 198 7.45 -3.99 -17.96
N LYS A 199 7.21 -5.24 -18.34
CA LYS A 199 5.98 -5.97 -17.99
C LYS A 199 5.78 -6.07 -16.48
N GLU A 200 6.85 -6.32 -15.72
CA GLU A 200 6.76 -6.40 -14.26
C GLU A 200 6.49 -5.04 -13.62
N MET A 201 7.09 -3.95 -14.12
CA MET A 201 6.80 -2.59 -13.65
C MET A 201 5.34 -2.21 -13.93
N GLU A 202 4.83 -2.48 -15.13
CA GLU A 202 3.44 -2.24 -15.49
C GLU A 202 2.47 -3.05 -14.62
N ARG A 203 2.78 -4.33 -14.38
CA ARG A 203 1.96 -5.19 -13.51
C ARG A 203 1.97 -4.71 -12.06
N PHE A 204 3.13 -4.27 -11.56
CA PHE A 204 3.26 -3.69 -10.22
C PHE A 204 2.42 -2.43 -10.06
N ILE A 205 2.33 -1.59 -11.08
CA ILE A 205 1.53 -0.36 -11.06
C ILE A 205 0.03 -0.69 -11.19
N GLY A 206 -0.32 -1.56 -12.14
CA GLY A 206 -1.68 -1.80 -12.59
C GLY A 206 -2.60 -2.53 -11.58
N ASN A 207 -3.71 -3.07 -12.09
CA ASN A 207 -4.77 -3.67 -11.27
C ASN A 207 -4.31 -4.88 -10.45
N ASP A 208 -3.28 -5.61 -10.91
CA ASP A 208 -2.69 -6.70 -10.14
C ASP A 208 -1.86 -6.19 -8.95
N GLY A 209 -1.34 -4.96 -9.03
CA GLY A 209 -0.48 -4.36 -8.03
C GLY A 209 -1.14 -3.19 -7.29
N VAL A 210 -0.51 -2.01 -7.32
CA VAL A 210 -0.88 -0.88 -6.47
C VAL A 210 -2.26 -0.33 -6.80
N CYS A 211 -2.64 -0.18 -8.08
CA CYS A 211 -3.98 0.29 -8.43
C CYS A 211 -5.07 -0.63 -7.89
N GLY A 212 -4.89 -1.96 -7.94
CA GLY A 212 -5.85 -2.91 -7.38
C GLY A 212 -5.98 -2.82 -5.87
N VAL A 213 -4.87 -2.56 -5.17
CA VAL A 213 -4.90 -2.29 -3.72
C VAL A 213 -5.78 -1.07 -3.43
N LEU A 214 -5.56 0.05 -4.14
CA LEU A 214 -6.33 1.28 -3.92
C LEU A 214 -7.82 1.09 -4.24
N GLN A 215 -8.14 0.40 -5.34
CA GLN A 215 -9.52 0.05 -5.69
C GLN A 215 -10.19 -0.80 -4.61
N SER A 216 -9.48 -1.79 -4.07
CA SER A 216 -10.00 -2.68 -3.03
C SER A 216 -10.25 -1.94 -1.71
N VAL A 217 -9.36 -1.01 -1.35
CA VAL A 217 -9.54 -0.12 -0.19
C VAL A 217 -10.78 0.76 -0.37
N ALA A 218 -10.93 1.39 -1.54
CA ALA A 218 -12.08 2.23 -1.84
C ALA A 218 -13.39 1.44 -1.80
N GLN A 219 -13.41 0.23 -2.38
CA GLN A 219 -14.57 -0.66 -2.34
C GLN A 219 -14.95 -1.04 -0.90
N ALA A 220 -13.98 -1.49 -0.10
CA ALA A 220 -14.24 -1.86 1.30
C ALA A 220 -14.83 -0.69 2.10
N HIS A 221 -14.31 0.52 1.89
CA HIS A 221 -14.82 1.72 2.53
C HIS A 221 -16.21 2.12 2.02
N GLY A 222 -16.48 1.97 0.72
CA GLY A 222 -17.79 2.20 0.12
C GLY A 222 -18.86 1.30 0.72
N GLU A 223 -18.59 -0.01 0.80
CA GLU A 223 -19.50 -1.00 1.40
C GLU A 223 -19.77 -0.70 2.88
N PHE A 224 -18.74 -0.34 3.65
CA PHE A 224 -18.90 0.08 5.05
C PHE A 224 -19.85 1.29 5.17
N SER A 225 -19.63 2.29 4.32
CA SER A 225 -20.40 3.55 4.34
C SER A 225 -21.88 3.30 3.98
N GLU A 226 -22.14 2.47 2.99
CA GLU A 226 -23.49 2.09 2.56
C GLU A 226 -24.25 1.35 3.68
N LYS A 227 -23.64 0.31 4.25
CA LYS A 227 -24.23 -0.44 5.37
C LYS A 227 -24.51 0.45 6.58
N SER A 228 -23.57 1.34 6.90
CA SER A 228 -23.70 2.29 8.01
C SER A 228 -24.84 3.28 7.80
N SER A 229 -24.96 3.84 6.59
CA SER A 229 -26.05 4.76 6.24
C SER A 229 -27.41 4.08 6.35
N LYS A 230 -27.52 2.83 5.89
CA LYS A 230 -28.76 2.05 5.96
C LYS A 230 -29.25 1.87 7.41
N VAL A 231 -28.38 1.40 8.31
CA VAL A 231 -28.79 1.15 9.71
C VAL A 231 -29.08 2.44 10.49
N LEU A 232 -28.41 3.54 10.17
CA LEU A 232 -28.77 4.85 10.74
C LEU A 232 -30.14 5.32 10.25
N GLY A 233 -30.50 5.03 9.00
CA GLY A 233 -31.82 5.35 8.44
C GLY A 233 -33.00 4.63 9.10
N GLU A 234 -32.74 3.54 9.84
CA GLU A 234 -33.73 2.78 10.60
C GLU A 234 -34.04 3.41 11.97
N VAL A 235 -33.24 4.40 12.41
CA VAL A 235 -33.48 5.16 13.64
C VAL A 235 -34.51 6.26 13.36
N LYS A 236 -35.79 5.86 13.29
CA LYS A 236 -36.96 6.73 13.13
C LYS A 236 -38.06 6.32 14.07
#